data_AF-R1FD94-F1
#
_entry.id   AF-R1FD94-F1
#
_cell.length_a   1.000
_cell.length_b   1.000
_cell.length_c   1.000
_cell.angle_alpha   90.00
_cell.angle_beta   90.00
_cell.angle_gamma   90.00
#
_symmetry.space_group_name_H-M   'P 1'
#
loop_
_entity.id
_entity.type
_entity.pdbx_description
1 polymer ?
#
loop_
_entity_poly.entity_id
_entity_poly.type
_entity_poly.pdbx_seq_one_letter_code
_entity_poly.pdbx_strand_id
1 'polypeptide(L)'
;MQQMQVTVPPGVYAGMSFQVNTPEGPMEVVAPVGEGQQMIVNVPAAPVVMATVVPVGGAPMMMATSAAPQMAPVQQSMHRTVPIGCIPAGGSQPLWSAQELTGTWICCCLPGGCGITTLTAEGDDVKIENGVCCFLGLPCPISNERWIRKGDTNGFYKDDEPSSVDVFTSRTSICNGPSCSRRLC
;
A
#
# COMPACT_ATOMS: atom_id res chain seq x y z
N MET A 1 -14.88 20.99 -26.06
CA MET A 1 -14.11 20.93 -24.80
C MET A 1 -15.05 21.33 -23.68
N GLN A 2 -15.11 20.56 -22.61
CA GLN A 2 -15.93 20.87 -21.43
C GLN A 2 -14.99 21.34 -20.32
N GLN A 3 -15.32 22.45 -19.66
CA GLN A 3 -14.56 22.94 -18.51
C GLN A 3 -15.16 22.38 -17.22
N MET A 4 -14.31 21.85 -16.35
CA MET A 4 -14.71 21.35 -15.03
C MET A 4 -13.92 22.06 -13.94
N GLN A 5 -14.59 22.55 -12.91
CA GLN A 5 -13.93 23.06 -11.70
C GLN A 5 -13.64 21.89 -10.75
N VAL A 6 -12.38 21.76 -10.36
CA VAL A 6 -11.90 20.69 -9.47
C VAL A 6 -11.20 21.35 -8.28
N THR A 7 -11.46 20.84 -7.07
CA THR A 7 -10.73 21.26 -5.86
C THR A 7 -9.56 20.31 -5.64
N VAL A 8 -8.36 20.84 -5.43
CA VAL A 8 -7.16 20.04 -5.16
C VAL A 8 -7.32 19.35 -3.80
N PRO A 9 -7.23 18.00 -3.74
CA PRO A 9 -7.46 17.25 -2.51
C PRO A 9 -6.32 17.48 -1.49
N PRO A 10 -6.56 17.17 -0.21
CA PRO A 10 -5.55 17.26 0.82
C PRO A 10 -4.28 16.46 0.51
N GLY A 11 -3.10 17.03 0.79
CA GLY A 11 -1.81 16.40 0.56
C GLY A 11 -1.25 16.50 -0.86
N VAL A 12 -1.95 17.18 -1.78
CA VAL A 12 -1.44 17.47 -3.13
C VAL A 12 -0.86 18.89 -3.18
N TYR A 13 0.39 18.99 -3.64
CA TYR A 13 1.13 20.25 -3.77
C TYR A 13 1.25 20.69 -5.24
N ALA A 14 1.56 21.97 -5.47
CA ALA A 14 1.77 22.48 -6.82
C ALA A 14 2.88 21.67 -7.54
N GLY A 15 2.58 21.21 -8.75
CA GLY A 15 3.42 20.35 -9.58
C GLY A 15 3.17 18.84 -9.40
N MET A 16 2.35 18.42 -8.43
CA MET A 16 2.02 17.01 -8.21
C MET A 16 0.82 16.57 -9.04
N SER A 17 0.87 15.36 -9.59
CA SER A 17 -0.26 14.75 -10.30
C SER A 17 -1.29 14.15 -9.35
N PHE A 18 -2.56 14.24 -9.70
CA PHE A 18 -3.66 13.52 -9.03
C PHE A 18 -4.75 13.11 -10.02
N GLN A 19 -5.59 12.14 -9.66
CA GLN A 19 -6.68 11.66 -10.52
C GLN A 19 -7.98 12.45 -10.31
N VAL A 20 -8.62 12.80 -11.41
CA VAL A 20 -9.95 13.41 -11.48
C VAL A 20 -10.88 12.45 -12.20
N ASN A 21 -12.02 12.13 -11.59
CA ASN A 21 -13.05 11.32 -12.24
C ASN A 21 -13.83 12.16 -13.24
N THR A 22 -13.64 11.88 -14.53
CA THR A 22 -14.42 12.49 -15.62
C THR A 22 -15.52 11.53 -16.08
N PRO A 23 -16.54 12.01 -16.83
CA PRO A 23 -17.58 11.13 -17.40
C PRO A 23 -17.03 10.01 -18.31
N GLU A 24 -15.83 10.18 -18.88
CA GLU A 24 -15.17 9.18 -19.72
C GLU A 24 -14.25 8.24 -18.95
N GLY A 25 -13.98 8.53 -17.67
CA GLY A 25 -13.08 7.76 -16.82
C GLY A 25 -12.12 8.64 -16.01
N PRO A 26 -11.25 8.01 -15.21
CA PRO A 26 -10.23 8.73 -14.44
C PRO A 26 -9.19 9.38 -15.36
N MET A 27 -8.88 10.64 -15.12
CA MET A 27 -7.87 11.43 -15.83
C MET A 27 -6.82 11.93 -14.84
N GLU A 28 -5.54 11.81 -15.17
CA GLU A 28 -4.46 12.36 -14.37
C GLU A 28 -4.23 13.84 -14.70
N VAL A 29 -4.17 14.69 -13.68
CA VAL A 29 -4.03 16.15 -13.80
C VAL A 29 -2.91 16.63 -12.90
N VAL A 30 -2.03 17.50 -13.42
CA VAL A 30 -0.98 18.16 -12.63
C VAL A 30 -1.57 19.38 -11.93
N ALA A 31 -1.47 19.44 -10.60
CA ALA A 31 -1.96 20.55 -9.81
C ALA A 31 -1.11 21.80 -10.07
N PRO A 32 -1.65 22.90 -10.62
CA PRO A 32 -0.91 24.15 -10.77
C PRO A 32 -0.79 24.92 -9.44
N VAL A 33 -1.65 24.57 -8.48
CA VAL A 33 -1.81 25.22 -7.18
C VAL A 33 -1.80 24.19 -6.06
N GLY A 34 -1.60 24.65 -4.83
CA GLY A 34 -1.59 23.77 -3.66
C GLY A 34 -2.99 23.34 -3.19
N GLU A 35 -2.98 22.50 -2.17
CA GLU A 35 -4.15 21.97 -1.46
C GLU A 35 -5.26 23.00 -1.22
N GLY A 36 -6.51 22.57 -1.41
CA GLY A 36 -7.72 23.34 -1.09
C GLY A 36 -8.06 24.45 -2.10
N GLN A 37 -7.20 24.69 -3.09
CA GLN A 37 -7.49 25.64 -4.16
C GLN A 37 -8.29 24.99 -5.30
N GLN A 38 -9.11 25.80 -5.98
CA GLN A 38 -9.86 25.37 -7.14
C GLN A 38 -9.07 25.62 -8.42
N MET A 39 -9.17 24.70 -9.37
CA MET A 39 -8.63 24.83 -10.72
C MET A 39 -9.66 24.46 -11.77
N ILE A 40 -9.49 25.00 -12.98
CA ILE A 40 -10.31 24.63 -14.14
C ILE A 40 -9.52 23.63 -14.98
N VAL A 41 -10.10 22.45 -15.20
CA VAL A 41 -9.55 21.40 -16.07
C VAL A 41 -10.32 21.43 -17.39
N ASN A 42 -9.58 21.50 -18.51
CA ASN A 42 -10.15 21.34 -19.84
C ASN A 42 -10.26 19.84 -20.14
N VAL A 43 -11.48 19.30 -20.14
CA VAL A 43 -11.75 17.91 -20.51
C VAL A 43 -12.07 17.86 -22.01
N PRO A 44 -11.46 16.94 -22.78
CA PRO A 44 -11.89 16.64 -24.13
C PRO A 44 -13.39 16.36 -24.13
N ALA A 45 -14.13 16.89 -25.11
CA ALA A 45 -15.55 16.56 -25.19
C ALA A 45 -15.69 15.14 -25.74
N ALA A 46 -16.43 14.30 -25.03
CA ALA A 46 -16.72 12.95 -25.49
C ALA A 46 -17.18 12.95 -26.95
N PRO A 47 -16.64 12.08 -27.80
CA PRO A 47 -17.23 11.87 -29.12
C PRO A 47 -18.68 11.42 -28.88
N VAL A 48 -19.64 12.17 -29.45
CA VAL A 48 -21.05 11.80 -29.40
C VAL A 48 -21.19 10.49 -30.17
N VAL A 49 -21.19 9.38 -29.45
CA VAL A 49 -21.40 8.06 -30.04
C VAL A 49 -22.89 8.00 -30.38
N MET A 50 -23.21 8.30 -31.64
CA MET A 50 -24.54 8.08 -32.19
C MET A 50 -24.79 6.57 -32.13
N ALA A 51 -25.53 6.14 -31.12
CA ALA A 51 -25.91 4.74 -30.96
C ALA A 51 -26.81 4.35 -32.14
N THR A 52 -26.25 3.59 -33.08
CA THR A 52 -27.03 2.92 -34.11
C THR A 52 -27.89 1.86 -33.43
N VAL A 53 -29.19 2.15 -33.31
CA VAL A 53 -30.18 1.23 -32.74
C VAL A 53 -30.35 0.06 -33.71
N VAL A 54 -29.76 -1.09 -33.39
CA VAL A 54 -30.04 -2.36 -34.08
C VAL A 54 -31.26 -3.00 -33.40
N PRO A 55 -32.37 -3.27 -34.10
CA PRO A 55 -33.50 -3.97 -33.51
C PRO A 55 -33.17 -5.45 -33.31
N VAL A 56 -33.19 -5.92 -32.07
CA VAL A 56 -32.95 -7.32 -31.70
C VAL A 56 -34.30 -8.04 -31.50
N GLY A 57 -34.55 -9.05 -32.33
CA GLY A 57 -35.68 -9.96 -32.24
C GLY A 57 -35.59 -10.85 -30.98
N GLY A 58 -36.77 -11.15 -30.43
CA GLY A 58 -36.94 -11.74 -29.11
C GLY A 58 -36.46 -13.19 -28.96
N ALA A 59 -35.95 -13.47 -27.76
CA ALA A 59 -35.76 -14.80 -27.20
C ALA A 59 -36.04 -14.74 -25.69
N PRO A 60 -36.51 -15.85 -25.08
CA PRO A 60 -37.14 -15.85 -23.76
C PRO A 60 -36.14 -15.71 -22.60
N MET A 61 -36.62 -15.04 -21.54
CA MET A 61 -35.87 -14.63 -20.36
C MET A 61 -35.48 -15.81 -19.46
N MET A 62 -34.18 -15.98 -19.22
CA MET A 62 -33.63 -16.76 -18.11
C MET A 62 -33.10 -15.78 -17.06
N MET A 63 -33.62 -15.89 -15.84
CA MET A 63 -33.25 -15.07 -14.68
C MET A 63 -31.83 -15.40 -14.23
N ALA A 64 -30.85 -14.65 -14.72
CA ALA A 64 -29.49 -14.66 -14.18
C ALA A 64 -29.44 -13.74 -12.95
N THR A 65 -29.39 -14.32 -11.75
CA THR A 65 -29.06 -13.61 -10.52
C THR A 65 -27.63 -13.10 -10.61
N SER A 66 -27.47 -11.82 -10.92
CA SER A 66 -26.19 -11.12 -10.90
C SER A 66 -25.70 -10.97 -9.47
N ALA A 67 -24.67 -11.73 -9.09
CA ALA A 67 -23.89 -11.42 -7.91
C ALA A 67 -23.18 -10.08 -8.16
N ALA A 68 -23.51 -9.07 -7.37
CA ALA A 68 -22.82 -7.78 -7.43
C ALA A 68 -21.32 -8.02 -7.22
N PRO A 69 -20.44 -7.43 -8.05
CA PRO A 69 -19.00 -7.50 -7.82
C PRO A 69 -18.73 -6.88 -6.45
N GLN A 70 -18.35 -7.74 -5.51
CA GLN A 70 -17.96 -7.33 -4.17
C GLN A 70 -16.72 -6.46 -4.34
N MET A 71 -16.89 -5.15 -4.20
CA MET A 71 -15.77 -4.20 -4.27
C MET A 71 -14.80 -4.60 -3.15
N ALA A 72 -13.65 -5.14 -3.54
CA ALA A 72 -12.58 -5.43 -2.60
C ALA A 72 -12.28 -4.12 -1.85
N PRO A 73 -12.13 -4.18 -0.51
CA PRO A 73 -11.82 -2.99 0.26
C PRO A 73 -10.55 -2.37 -0.33
N VAL A 74 -10.67 -1.11 -0.75
CA VAL A 74 -9.54 -0.28 -1.16
C VAL A 74 -8.71 -0.08 0.10
N GLN A 75 -7.75 -0.98 0.33
CA GLN A 75 -6.74 -0.79 1.36
C GLN A 75 -6.00 0.50 1.00
N GLN A 76 -6.20 1.54 1.80
CA GLN A 76 -5.42 2.77 1.74
C GLN A 76 -3.98 2.44 2.15
N SER A 77 -3.25 1.88 1.20
CA SER A 77 -1.80 1.78 1.21
C SER A 77 -1.27 3.20 1.38
N MET A 78 -0.66 3.50 2.53
CA MET A 78 0.21 4.68 2.64
C MET A 78 1.44 4.41 1.77
N HIS A 79 1.30 4.65 0.47
CA HIS A 79 2.38 4.44 -0.47
C HIS A 79 3.56 5.34 -0.12
N ARG A 80 4.75 4.75 -0.12
CA ARG A 80 6.01 5.49 -0.15
C ARG A 80 5.99 6.49 -1.30
N THR A 81 6.53 7.68 -1.09
CA THR A 81 6.77 8.68 -2.12
C THR A 81 8.18 8.57 -2.69
N VAL A 82 9.10 7.98 -1.92
CA VAL A 82 10.52 7.83 -2.27
C VAL A 82 10.77 6.45 -2.90
N PRO A 83 11.50 6.36 -4.03
CA PRO A 83 11.95 5.09 -4.62
C PRO A 83 12.72 4.18 -3.65
N ILE A 84 12.54 2.86 -3.76
CA ILE A 84 13.45 1.89 -3.11
C ILE A 84 14.90 2.20 -3.54
N GLY A 85 15.84 2.12 -2.60
CA GLY A 85 17.25 2.43 -2.79
C GLY A 85 17.60 3.91 -2.59
N CYS A 86 16.62 4.82 -2.57
CA CYS A 86 16.85 6.23 -2.25
C CYS A 86 16.81 6.47 -0.74
N ILE A 87 17.51 7.53 -0.30
CA ILE A 87 17.50 7.98 1.09
C ILE A 87 16.38 9.03 1.26
N PRO A 88 15.40 8.81 2.13
CA PRO A 88 14.32 9.76 2.36
C PRO A 88 14.83 11.01 3.10
N ALA A 89 14.12 12.12 2.97
CA ALA A 89 14.49 13.36 3.65
C ALA A 89 14.54 13.17 5.18
N GLY A 90 15.69 13.47 5.79
CA GLY A 90 15.92 13.27 7.22
C GLY A 90 16.32 11.84 7.62
N GLY A 91 16.37 10.90 6.67
CA GLY A 91 16.92 9.56 6.88
C GLY A 91 18.43 9.51 6.72
N SER A 92 19.06 8.45 7.26
CA SER A 92 20.49 8.16 7.09
C SER A 92 20.76 6.88 6.28
N GLN A 93 19.70 6.18 5.88
CA GLN A 93 19.77 4.88 5.23
C GLN A 93 18.84 4.84 4.02
N PRO A 94 19.19 4.08 2.97
CA PRO A 94 18.30 3.88 1.83
C PRO A 94 17.07 3.07 2.25
N LEU A 95 15.96 3.29 1.57
CA LEU A 95 14.79 2.43 1.68
C LEU A 95 15.09 1.05 1.11
N TRP A 96 14.93 0.00 1.91
CA TRP A 96 15.07 -1.38 1.47
C TRP A 96 13.71 -1.95 1.13
N SER A 97 13.61 -2.62 -0.01
CA SER A 97 12.37 -3.33 -0.35
C SER A 97 12.17 -4.52 0.57
N ALA A 98 10.91 -4.93 0.77
CA ALA A 98 10.62 -6.13 1.54
C ALA A 98 11.28 -7.38 0.94
N GLN A 99 11.46 -7.45 -0.39
CA GLN A 99 12.16 -8.54 -1.06
C GLN A 99 13.62 -8.64 -0.63
N GLU A 100 14.33 -7.51 -0.49
CA GLU A 100 15.72 -7.51 0.02
C GLU A 100 15.83 -8.03 1.46
N LEU A 101 14.75 -7.89 2.23
CA LEU A 101 14.67 -8.24 3.66
C LEU A 101 14.18 -9.67 3.91
N THR A 102 13.74 -10.38 2.86
CA THR A 102 13.35 -11.80 2.94
C THR A 102 14.48 -12.65 3.48
N GLY A 103 14.15 -13.68 4.25
CA GLY A 103 15.14 -14.55 4.87
C GLY A 103 14.67 -15.16 6.17
N THR A 104 15.58 -15.83 6.87
CA THR A 104 15.31 -16.36 8.21
C THR A 104 15.86 -15.40 9.25
N TRP A 105 15.05 -15.11 10.27
CA TRP A 105 15.34 -14.14 11.31
C TRP A 105 15.19 -14.78 12.68
N ILE A 106 16.04 -14.39 13.60
CA ILE A 106 15.94 -14.76 15.02
C ILE A 106 15.72 -13.51 15.84
N CYS A 107 14.71 -13.52 16.71
CA CYS A 107 14.44 -12.45 17.66
C CYS A 107 14.87 -12.83 19.08
N CYS A 108 15.30 -11.83 19.84
CA CYS A 108 15.51 -11.92 21.28
C CYS A 108 14.48 -11.02 21.95
N CYS A 109 13.41 -11.61 22.49
CA CYS A 109 12.40 -10.91 23.27
C CYS A 109 12.82 -10.90 24.74
N LEU A 110 13.51 -9.84 25.16
CA LEU A 110 13.83 -9.66 26.58
C LEU A 110 12.53 -9.39 27.37
N PRO A 111 12.29 -10.04 28.52
CA PRO A 111 13.26 -10.75 29.35
C PRO A 111 13.30 -12.31 29.24
N GLY A 112 12.81 -12.96 28.19
CA GLY A 112 12.90 -14.44 28.19
C GLY A 112 12.27 -15.19 27.02
N GLY A 113 12.10 -14.56 25.88
CA GLY A 113 11.66 -15.23 24.67
C GLY A 113 12.69 -15.16 23.56
N CYS A 114 12.68 -16.16 22.71
CA CYS A 114 13.31 -16.10 21.40
C CYS A 114 12.34 -16.64 20.37
N GLY A 115 12.44 -16.14 19.15
CA GLY A 115 11.62 -16.61 18.05
C GLY A 115 12.46 -16.78 16.81
N ILE A 116 12.08 -17.73 15.97
CA ILE A 116 12.63 -17.87 14.63
C ILE A 116 11.48 -17.66 13.66
N THR A 117 11.62 -16.69 12.77
CA THR A 117 10.65 -16.37 11.75
C THR A 117 11.29 -16.36 10.37
N THR A 118 10.53 -16.76 9.37
CA THR A 118 10.83 -16.56 7.97
C THR A 118 10.04 -15.36 7.49
N LEU A 119 10.75 -14.38 6.93
CA LEU A 119 10.16 -13.24 6.26
C LEU A 119 10.08 -13.55 4.76
N THR A 120 8.86 -13.45 4.22
CA THR A 120 8.61 -13.38 2.78
C THR A 120 8.05 -12.01 2.43
N ALA A 121 7.98 -11.69 1.13
CA ALA A 121 7.56 -10.37 0.67
C ALA A 121 6.40 -10.48 -0.33
N GLU A 122 5.48 -9.53 -0.26
CA GLU A 122 4.40 -9.32 -1.21
C GLU A 122 4.63 -7.96 -1.89
N GLY A 123 5.57 -7.91 -2.83
CA GLY A 123 6.06 -6.66 -3.40
C GLY A 123 7.02 -5.90 -2.48
N ASP A 124 7.23 -4.61 -2.76
CA ASP A 124 8.27 -3.81 -2.10
C ASP A 124 7.92 -3.38 -0.68
N ASP A 125 6.64 -3.27 -0.37
CA ASP A 125 6.13 -2.54 0.80
C ASP A 125 5.37 -3.43 1.78
N VAL A 126 5.34 -4.75 1.54
CA VAL A 126 4.65 -5.70 2.41
C VAL A 126 5.56 -6.88 2.71
N LYS A 127 5.73 -7.19 3.99
CA LYS A 127 6.38 -8.42 4.45
C LYS A 127 5.35 -9.33 5.12
N ILE A 128 5.54 -10.64 4.97
CA ILE A 128 4.75 -11.67 5.64
C ILE A 128 5.68 -12.46 6.55
N GLU A 129 5.29 -12.62 7.82
CA GLU A 129 6.04 -13.39 8.79
C GLU A 129 5.36 -14.73 9.08
N ASN A 130 6.17 -15.78 9.10
CA ASN A 130 5.78 -17.12 9.53
C ASN A 130 6.86 -17.69 10.43
N GLY A 131 6.51 -18.39 11.50
CA GLY A 131 7.50 -18.98 12.39
C GLY A 131 6.95 -19.38 13.74
N VAL A 132 7.81 -19.33 14.74
CA VAL A 132 7.46 -19.66 16.12
C VAL A 132 8.19 -18.71 17.05
N CYS A 133 7.46 -18.17 18.02
CA CYS A 133 8.02 -17.45 19.15
C CYS A 133 7.91 -18.34 20.40
N CYS A 134 8.99 -18.52 21.12
CA CYS A 134 9.01 -19.23 22.40
C CYS A 134 8.94 -18.20 23.52
N PHE A 135 7.74 -17.91 24.04
CA PHE A 135 7.59 -17.07 25.23
C PHE A 135 7.49 -17.97 26.46
N LEU A 136 8.42 -17.81 27.43
CA LEU A 136 8.50 -18.67 28.63
C LEU A 136 8.57 -20.18 28.29
N GLY A 137 9.24 -20.53 27.19
CA GLY A 137 9.40 -21.91 26.74
C GLY A 137 8.17 -22.53 26.07
N LEU A 138 7.05 -21.79 25.95
CA LEU A 138 5.88 -22.25 25.22
C LEU A 138 5.97 -21.81 23.75
N PRO A 139 5.90 -22.75 22.79
CA PRO A 139 5.90 -22.41 21.37
C PRO A 139 4.56 -21.75 21.00
N CYS A 140 4.63 -20.49 20.58
CA CYS A 140 3.53 -19.73 20.02
C CYS A 140 3.73 -19.63 18.50
N PRO A 141 2.90 -20.30 17.69
CA PRO A 141 3.03 -20.23 16.24
C PRO A 141 2.69 -18.82 15.74
N ILE A 142 3.50 -18.32 14.82
CA ILE A 142 3.27 -17.09 14.07
C ILE A 142 2.96 -17.54 12.64
N SER A 143 1.78 -17.21 12.12
CA SER A 143 1.38 -17.66 10.78
C SER A 143 0.71 -16.54 10.01
N ASN A 144 1.25 -16.25 8.83
CA ASN A 144 0.75 -15.29 7.87
C ASN A 144 0.52 -13.90 8.47
N GLU A 145 1.39 -13.46 9.37
CA GLU A 145 1.32 -12.09 9.88
C GLU A 145 1.79 -11.13 8.79
N ARG A 146 0.87 -10.29 8.32
CA ARG A 146 1.12 -9.34 7.25
C ARG A 146 1.48 -7.98 7.84
N TRP A 147 2.59 -7.41 7.38
CA TRP A 147 3.07 -6.12 7.82
C TRP A 147 3.26 -5.17 6.64
N ILE A 148 2.71 -3.96 6.76
CA ILE A 148 2.74 -2.92 5.74
C ILE A 148 3.81 -1.88 6.09
N ARG A 149 4.53 -1.39 5.09
CA ARG A 149 5.49 -0.30 5.25
C ARG A 149 4.81 0.97 5.75
N LYS A 150 5.50 1.67 6.66
CA LYS A 150 5.12 3.00 7.14
C LYS A 150 5.73 4.09 6.26
N GLY A 151 5.08 4.41 5.15
CA GLY A 151 5.48 5.52 4.25
C GLY A 151 6.94 5.43 3.80
N ASP A 152 7.66 6.55 3.84
CA ASP A 152 9.07 6.65 3.44
C ASP A 152 10.04 6.21 4.55
N THR A 153 9.75 5.09 5.21
CA THR A 153 10.62 4.54 6.26
C THR A 153 10.93 3.07 6.03
N ASN A 154 11.95 2.59 6.73
CA ASN A 154 12.23 1.16 6.90
C ASN A 154 11.45 0.55 8.06
N GLY A 155 10.32 1.18 8.45
CA GLY A 155 9.38 0.67 9.45
C GLY A 155 8.24 -0.09 8.81
N PHE A 156 7.83 -1.20 9.41
CA PHE A 156 6.66 -1.98 9.01
C PHE A 156 5.74 -2.17 10.22
N TYR A 157 4.42 -2.13 10.03
CA TYR A 157 3.42 -2.31 11.09
C TYR A 157 2.35 -3.33 10.68
N LYS A 158 1.68 -3.96 11.64
CA LYS A 158 0.53 -4.84 11.37
C LYS A 158 -0.73 -4.01 11.16
N ASP A 159 -1.61 -4.44 10.26
CA ASP A 159 -2.85 -3.72 9.93
C ASP A 159 -3.73 -3.43 11.15
N ASP A 160 -3.74 -4.33 12.14
CA ASP A 160 -4.48 -4.24 13.39
C ASP A 160 -3.72 -3.55 14.54
N GLU A 161 -2.40 -3.34 14.40
CA GLU A 161 -1.53 -2.78 15.43
C GLU A 161 -0.56 -1.70 14.88
N PRO A 162 -1.06 -0.54 14.40
CA PRO A 162 -0.23 0.48 13.76
C PRO A 162 0.82 1.14 14.67
N SER A 163 0.69 0.97 15.98
CA SER A 163 1.69 1.39 16.97
C SER A 163 2.85 0.42 17.12
N SER A 164 2.69 -0.85 16.73
CA SER A 164 3.74 -1.87 16.75
C SER A 164 4.53 -1.79 15.46
N VAL A 165 5.70 -1.16 15.50
CA VAL A 165 6.51 -0.92 14.30
C VAL A 165 7.84 -1.64 14.41
N ASP A 166 8.05 -2.56 13.48
CA ASP A 166 9.35 -3.18 13.21
C ASP A 166 10.20 -2.24 12.37
N VAL A 167 11.23 -1.66 12.97
CA VAL A 167 12.14 -0.75 12.29
C VAL A 167 13.41 -1.49 11.90
N PHE A 168 13.64 -1.64 10.60
CA PHE A 168 14.91 -2.14 10.11
C PHE A 168 15.98 -1.06 10.27
N THR A 169 16.98 -1.36 11.09
CA THR A 169 18.16 -0.51 11.31
C THR A 169 19.34 -0.93 10.44
N SER A 170 19.25 -2.12 9.83
CA SER A 170 20.10 -2.60 8.72
C SER A 170 19.33 -3.68 7.95
N ARG A 171 19.87 -4.13 6.80
CA ARG A 171 19.35 -5.32 6.08
C ARG A 171 19.39 -6.62 6.90
N THR A 172 20.06 -6.61 8.05
CA THR A 172 20.27 -7.78 8.92
C THR A 172 19.85 -7.52 10.37
N SER A 173 19.16 -6.40 10.64
CA SER A 173 18.79 -5.98 11.99
C SER A 173 17.42 -5.30 12.02
N ILE A 174 16.53 -5.79 12.88
CA ILE A 174 15.22 -5.19 13.16
C ILE A 174 15.18 -4.82 14.64
N CYS A 175 14.53 -3.70 14.95
CA CYS A 175 14.22 -3.29 16.32
C CYS A 175 12.71 -3.03 16.44
N ASN A 176 12.10 -3.52 17.52
CA ASN A 176 10.72 -3.20 17.91
C ASN A 176 10.69 -3.03 19.43
N GLY A 177 10.74 -1.78 19.89
CA GLY A 177 10.90 -1.45 21.31
C GLY A 177 12.14 -2.12 21.92
N PRO A 178 12.01 -2.90 23.01
CA PRO A 178 13.13 -3.60 23.64
C PRO A 178 13.57 -4.87 22.90
N SER A 179 12.81 -5.31 21.89
CA SER A 179 13.13 -6.51 21.11
C SER A 179 14.01 -6.17 19.93
N CYS A 180 14.95 -7.06 19.63
CA CYS A 180 15.76 -6.97 18.42
C CYS A 180 15.81 -8.32 17.71
N SER A 181 15.90 -8.28 16.39
CA SER A 181 16.01 -9.45 15.53
C SER A 181 17.21 -9.34 14.61
N ARG A 182 17.84 -10.47 14.33
CA ARG A 182 18.97 -10.59 13.40
C ARG A 182 18.66 -11.59 12.32
N ARG A 183 19.11 -11.28 11.10
CA ARG A 183 19.00 -12.20 9.97
C ARG A 183 20.05 -13.31 10.09
N LEU A 184 19.63 -14.55 9.86
CA LEU A 184 20.46 -15.75 9.87
C LEU A 184 20.93 -16.13 8.45
N CYS A 185 20.03 -16.05 7.46
CA CYS A 185 20.30 -16.32 6.04
C CYS A 185 19.33 -15.56 5.12
#